data_AF-A0A531KAY5-F1
#
_entry.id   AF-A0A531KAY5-F1
#
_cell.length_a   1.000
_cell.length_b   1.000
_cell.length_c   1.000
_cell.angle_alpha   90.00
_cell.angle_beta   90.00
_cell.angle_gamma   90.00
#
_symmetry.space_group_name_H-M   'P 1'
#
loop_
_entity.id
_entity.type
_entity.pdbx_description
1 polymer ?
#
loop_
_entity_poly.entity_id
_entity_poly.type
_entity_poly.pdbx_seq_one_letter_code
_entity_poly.pdbx_strand_id
1 'polypeptide(L)'
;RGQPTTLAGLLDETYTDGFLVLKDGKIAYERYCNGMTERTLHLSQSMAKSVTASVFGILAGRGLIDPAMPVTTYLPELETTGWAGASVQHVLDMTTGVRFSEEYTDRYSDIGQVDVASGWKPVPPDSDPAFEWPSHMLS
;
A
#
# COMPACT_ATOMS: atom_id res chain seq x y z
N ARG A 1 24.32 -11.42 -13.60
CA ARG A 1 25.28 -11.59 -12.48
C ARG A 1 25.62 -10.20 -11.96
N GLY A 2 25.52 -9.95 -10.65
CA GLY A 2 25.89 -8.66 -10.06
C GLY A 2 27.41 -8.48 -10.00
N GLN A 3 27.87 -7.24 -10.18
CA GLN A 3 29.26 -6.83 -9.94
C GLN A 3 29.41 -6.35 -8.49
N PRO A 4 30.57 -6.54 -7.83
CA PRO A 4 30.83 -5.93 -6.54
C PRO A 4 30.71 -4.39 -6.63
N THR A 5 29.98 -3.78 -5.70
CA THR A 5 29.86 -2.32 -5.57
C THR A 5 30.05 -1.90 -4.11
N THR A 6 30.22 -0.61 -3.87
CA THR A 6 30.24 -0.03 -2.51
C THR A 6 28.81 0.30 -2.06
N LEU A 7 28.57 0.48 -0.75
CA LEU A 7 27.28 0.97 -0.28
C LEU A 7 26.91 2.32 -0.92
N ALA A 8 27.88 3.24 -1.04
CA ALA A 8 27.64 4.53 -1.67
C ALA A 8 27.23 4.38 -3.15
N GLY A 9 27.89 3.47 -3.89
CA GLY A 9 27.54 3.16 -5.28
C GLY A 9 26.14 2.56 -5.40
N LEU A 10 25.80 1.59 -4.53
CA LEU A 10 24.45 1.01 -4.50
C LEU A 10 23.38 2.08 -4.29
N LEU A 11 23.54 2.94 -3.28
CA LEU A 11 22.54 3.96 -2.94
C LEU A 11 22.33 4.95 -4.09
N ASP A 12 23.40 5.29 -4.82
CA ASP A 12 23.34 6.15 -6.01
C ASP A 12 22.63 5.44 -7.18
N GLU A 13 23.02 4.21 -7.49
CA GLU A 13 22.45 3.40 -8.58
C GLU A 13 20.96 3.07 -8.37
N THR A 14 20.50 2.99 -7.12
CA THR A 14 19.10 2.71 -6.77
C THR A 14 18.27 3.96 -6.49
N TYR A 15 18.77 5.15 -6.81
CA TYR A 15 18.07 6.42 -6.59
C TYR A 15 17.60 6.59 -5.14
N THR A 16 18.42 6.17 -4.17
CA THR A 16 18.02 6.21 -2.76
C THR A 16 18.07 7.62 -2.20
N ASP A 17 16.93 8.13 -1.74
CA ASP A 17 16.84 9.44 -1.10
C ASP A 17 17.23 9.45 0.39
N GLY A 18 16.99 8.33 1.09
CA GLY A 18 17.36 8.17 2.51
C GLY A 18 17.60 6.71 2.88
N PHE A 19 18.65 6.46 3.66
CA PHE A 19 19.05 5.13 4.12
C PHE A 19 19.51 5.19 5.57
N LEU A 20 19.00 4.28 6.42
CA LEU A 20 19.29 4.28 7.85
C LEU A 20 19.37 2.84 8.38
N VAL A 21 20.40 2.57 9.19
CA VAL A 21 20.62 1.30 9.87
C VAL A 21 20.55 1.51 11.37
N LEU A 22 19.58 0.85 11.99
CA LEU A 22 19.45 0.77 13.45
C LEU A 22 20.07 -0.52 13.96
N LYS A 23 20.82 -0.41 15.05
CA LYS A 23 21.31 -1.55 15.82
C LYS A 23 21.15 -1.25 17.31
N ASP A 24 20.47 -2.15 18.02
CA ASP A 24 20.24 -2.06 19.47
C ASP A 24 19.65 -0.70 19.90
N GLY A 25 18.68 -0.20 19.12
CA GLY A 25 18.02 1.08 19.36
C GLY A 25 18.87 2.32 19.06
N LYS A 26 20.05 2.17 18.47
CA LYS A 26 20.95 3.27 18.11
C LYS A 26 21.17 3.31 16.60
N ILE A 27 21.32 4.52 16.05
CA ILE A 27 21.71 4.69 14.65
C ILE A 27 23.17 4.27 14.51
N ALA A 28 23.40 3.21 13.74
CA ALA A 28 24.73 2.74 13.40
C ALA A 28 25.27 3.43 12.14
N TYR A 29 24.37 3.81 11.24
CA TYR A 29 24.68 4.53 10.00
C TYR A 29 23.41 5.19 9.45
N GLU A 30 23.56 6.38 8.88
CA GLU A 30 22.52 7.04 8.10
C GLU A 30 23.11 7.86 6.96
N ARG A 31 22.37 8.00 5.85
CA ARG A 31 22.73 8.81 4.70
C ARG A 31 21.46 9.36 4.06
N TYR A 32 21.48 10.64 3.73
CA TYR A 32 20.41 11.32 3.00
C TYR A 32 20.98 11.92 1.72
N CYS A 33 20.23 11.80 0.63
CA CYS A 33 20.62 12.20 -0.73
C CYS A 33 19.61 13.19 -1.30
N ASN A 34 19.87 13.73 -2.50
CA ASN A 34 18.90 14.53 -3.26
C ASN A 34 18.31 15.74 -2.51
N GLY A 35 19.09 16.33 -1.59
CA GLY A 35 18.67 17.47 -0.77
C GLY A 35 17.78 17.13 0.41
N MET A 36 17.53 15.84 0.68
CA MET A 36 16.83 15.40 1.88
C MET A 36 17.69 15.54 3.14
N THR A 37 16.99 15.64 4.28
CA THR A 37 17.56 15.65 5.62
C THR A 37 16.87 14.62 6.49
N GLU A 38 17.38 14.40 7.70
CA GLU A 38 16.76 13.54 8.73
C GLU A 38 15.29 13.89 9.04
N ARG A 39 14.85 15.12 8.72
CA ARG A 39 13.49 15.63 9.01
C ARG A 39 12.61 15.73 7.77
N THR A 40 13.13 15.43 6.59
CA THR A 40 12.34 15.51 5.37
C THR A 40 11.39 14.33 5.29
N LEU A 41 10.08 14.61 5.18
CA LEU A 41 9.08 13.56 4.96
C LEU A 41 9.23 12.97 3.57
N HIS A 42 9.14 11.65 3.47
CA HIS A 42 9.18 10.91 2.21
C HIS A 42 7.91 10.09 2.04
N LEU A 43 7.45 9.97 0.81
CA LEU A 43 6.33 9.10 0.49
C LEU A 43 6.70 7.64 0.80
N SER A 44 5.97 7.02 1.71
CA SER A 44 6.22 5.66 2.18
C SER A 44 5.64 4.58 1.25
N GLN A 45 4.73 4.96 0.34
CA GLN A 45 3.96 4.04 -0.49
C GLN A 45 3.35 2.90 0.35
N SER A 46 3.39 1.67 -0.15
CA SER A 46 2.86 0.48 0.52
C SER A 46 3.46 0.15 1.88
N MET A 47 4.56 0.79 2.32
CA MET A 47 5.02 0.65 3.71
C MET A 47 3.97 1.11 4.73
N ALA A 48 3.06 2.03 4.32
CA ALA A 48 1.94 2.44 5.16
C ALA A 48 1.03 1.26 5.58
N LYS A 49 0.92 0.21 4.74
CA LYS A 49 0.11 -0.99 5.05
C LYS A 49 0.58 -1.69 6.32
N SER A 50 1.88 -1.73 6.60
CA SER A 50 2.43 -2.34 7.81
C SER A 50 2.03 -1.60 9.09
N VAL A 51 1.91 -0.27 9.02
CA VAL A 51 1.41 0.54 10.14
C VAL A 51 -0.06 0.22 10.40
N THR A 52 -0.88 0.19 9.35
CA THR A 52 -2.29 -0.22 9.44
C THR A 52 -2.45 -1.64 10.01
N ALA A 53 -1.65 -2.60 9.53
CA ALA A 53 -1.65 -3.97 10.04
C ALA A 53 -1.27 -4.04 11.54
N SER A 54 -0.34 -3.20 11.98
CA SER A 54 0.03 -3.10 13.40
C SER A 54 -1.13 -2.60 14.27
N VAL A 55 -1.89 -1.61 13.77
CA VAL A 55 -3.11 -1.15 14.45
C VAL A 55 -4.16 -2.27 14.53
N PHE A 56 -4.35 -3.01 13.44
CA PHE A 56 -5.21 -4.20 13.43
C PHE A 56 -4.79 -5.24 14.48
N GLY A 57 -3.49 -5.51 14.61
CA GLY A 57 -2.94 -6.41 15.63
C GLY A 57 -3.28 -5.95 17.06
N ILE A 58 -3.23 -4.63 17.33
CA ILE A 58 -3.63 -4.07 18.62
C ILE A 58 -5.14 -4.25 18.86
N LEU A 59 -5.98 -3.98 17.85
CA LEU A 59 -7.43 -4.15 17.96
C LEU A 59 -7.82 -5.61 18.19
N ALA A 60 -7.13 -6.54 17.52
CA ALA A 60 -7.31 -7.98 17.73
C ALA A 60 -6.87 -8.41 19.12
N GLY A 61 -5.71 -7.95 19.60
CA GLY A 61 -5.25 -8.21 20.97
C GLY A 61 -6.19 -7.64 22.05
N ARG A 62 -6.99 -6.62 21.72
CA ARG A 62 -8.03 -6.06 22.59
C ARG A 62 -9.39 -6.76 22.46
N GLY A 63 -9.53 -7.75 21.58
CA GLY A 63 -10.79 -8.44 21.31
C GLY A 63 -11.83 -7.56 20.60
N LEU A 64 -11.42 -6.46 19.97
CA LEU A 64 -12.31 -5.57 19.22
C LEU A 64 -12.50 -6.02 17.76
N ILE A 65 -11.52 -6.76 17.23
CA ILE A 65 -11.57 -7.40 15.92
C ILE A 65 -11.17 -8.85 16.11
N ASP A 66 -11.93 -9.77 15.54
CA ASP A 66 -11.60 -11.19 15.46
C ASP A 66 -11.14 -11.50 14.03
N PRO A 67 -9.86 -11.84 13.81
CA PRO A 67 -9.34 -12.20 12.49
C PRO A 67 -10.09 -13.35 11.80
N ALA A 68 -10.73 -14.25 12.58
CA ALA A 68 -11.49 -15.37 12.02
C ALA A 68 -12.87 -14.96 11.51
N MET A 69 -13.40 -13.80 11.91
CA MET A 69 -14.72 -13.34 11.49
C MET A 69 -14.70 -12.81 10.05
N PRO A 70 -15.81 -12.96 9.30
CA PRO A 70 -15.97 -12.33 8.00
C PRO A 70 -15.80 -10.81 8.09
N VAL A 71 -15.19 -10.19 7.08
CA VAL A 71 -15.05 -8.73 6.99
C VAL A 71 -16.39 -8.01 7.04
N THR A 72 -17.45 -8.64 6.54
CA THR A 72 -18.82 -8.12 6.53
C THR A 72 -19.45 -8.03 7.92
N THR A 73 -18.84 -8.68 8.92
CA THR A 73 -19.18 -8.46 10.35
C THR A 73 -18.92 -7.02 10.77
N TYR A 74 -17.87 -6.40 10.21
CA TYR A 74 -17.44 -5.04 10.54
C TYR A 74 -17.86 -4.01 9.49
N LEU A 75 -17.97 -4.44 8.23
CA LEU A 75 -18.35 -3.60 7.09
C LEU A 75 -19.49 -4.28 6.30
N PRO A 76 -20.75 -4.20 6.79
CA PRO A 76 -21.89 -4.89 6.17
C PRO A 76 -22.15 -4.52 4.71
N GLU A 77 -21.75 -3.32 4.29
CA GLU A 77 -21.86 -2.86 2.91
C GLU A 77 -21.03 -3.70 1.90
N LEU A 78 -20.08 -4.51 2.39
CA LEU A 78 -19.27 -5.39 1.55
C LEU A 78 -19.96 -6.71 1.19
N GLU A 79 -21.16 -6.99 1.71
CA GLU A 79 -21.87 -8.26 1.48
C GLU A 79 -22.23 -8.48 0.00
N THR A 80 -22.39 -7.40 -0.78
CA THR A 80 -22.70 -7.48 -2.23
C THR A 80 -21.45 -7.29 -3.10
N THR A 81 -20.26 -7.53 -2.56
CA THR A 81 -18.97 -7.27 -3.21
C THR A 81 -18.14 -8.55 -3.31
N GLY A 82 -17.04 -8.51 -4.06
CA GLY A 82 -16.07 -9.61 -4.11
C GLY A 82 -15.46 -10.00 -2.75
N TRP A 83 -15.62 -9.15 -1.72
CA TRP A 83 -15.14 -9.40 -0.36
C TRP A 83 -16.08 -10.27 0.49
N ALA A 84 -17.28 -10.57 -0.01
CA ALA A 84 -18.25 -11.39 0.70
C ALA A 84 -17.66 -12.77 1.06
N GLY A 85 -17.77 -13.14 2.34
CA GLY A 85 -17.22 -14.40 2.85
C GLY A 85 -15.70 -14.41 3.12
N ALA A 86 -14.95 -13.37 2.76
CA ALA A 86 -13.56 -13.25 3.18
C ALA A 86 -13.48 -12.98 4.70
N SER A 87 -12.61 -13.70 5.41
CA SER A 87 -12.29 -13.38 6.80
C SER A 87 -11.38 -12.15 6.86
N VAL A 88 -11.33 -11.49 8.02
CA VAL A 88 -10.36 -10.42 8.26
C VAL A 88 -8.92 -10.92 8.07
N GLN A 89 -8.62 -12.16 8.45
CA GLN A 89 -7.31 -12.78 8.23
C GLN A 89 -6.97 -12.89 6.73
N HIS A 90 -7.93 -13.29 5.88
CA HIS A 90 -7.69 -13.33 4.43
C HIS A 90 -7.34 -11.95 3.86
N VAL A 91 -7.90 -10.86 4.41
CA VAL A 91 -7.53 -9.50 4.00
C VAL A 91 -6.12 -9.16 4.44
N LEU A 92 -5.78 -9.44 5.71
CA LEU A 92 -4.45 -9.15 6.27
C LEU A 92 -3.34 -9.90 5.53
N ASP A 93 -3.63 -11.12 5.07
CA ASP A 93 -2.70 -11.97 4.34
C ASP A 93 -2.72 -11.76 2.83
N MET A 94 -3.59 -10.88 2.32
CA MET A 94 -3.80 -10.63 0.89
C MET A 94 -4.22 -11.89 0.11
N THR A 95 -5.05 -12.75 0.72
CA THR A 95 -5.50 -14.05 0.14
C THR A 95 -7.01 -14.11 -0.12
N THR A 96 -7.66 -12.97 -0.34
CA THR A 96 -9.12 -12.93 -0.55
C THR A 96 -9.57 -13.45 -1.91
N GLY A 97 -8.69 -13.44 -2.91
CA GLY A 97 -9.03 -13.84 -4.28
C GLY A 97 -9.92 -12.83 -5.02
N VAL A 98 -10.08 -11.62 -4.47
CA VAL A 98 -10.80 -10.52 -5.12
C VAL A 98 -10.06 -10.12 -6.40
N ARG A 99 -10.79 -9.98 -7.51
CA ARG A 99 -10.23 -9.52 -8.77
C ARG A 99 -9.77 -8.07 -8.61
N PHE A 100 -8.47 -7.83 -8.75
CA PHE A 100 -7.89 -6.49 -8.68
C PHE A 100 -6.68 -6.40 -9.59
N SER A 101 -6.72 -5.48 -10.56
CA SER A 101 -5.63 -5.18 -11.48
C SER A 101 -4.71 -4.08 -10.91
N GLU A 102 -3.47 -4.45 -10.61
CA GLU A 102 -2.39 -3.54 -10.19
C GLU A 102 -1.52 -3.05 -11.37
N GLU A 103 -2.05 -3.03 -12.59
CA GLU A 103 -1.30 -2.53 -13.74
C GLU A 103 -1.21 -0.99 -13.69
N TYR A 104 -0.13 -0.49 -13.07
CA TYR A 104 0.11 0.93 -12.85
C TYR A 104 0.22 1.78 -14.13
N THR A 105 0.49 1.14 -15.28
CA THR A 105 0.57 1.83 -16.57
C THR A 105 -0.77 1.90 -17.31
N ASP A 106 -1.73 1.05 -16.93
CA ASP A 106 -3.09 1.08 -17.45
C ASP A 106 -3.93 2.02 -16.61
N ARG A 107 -4.38 3.11 -17.24
CA ARG A 107 -5.21 4.13 -16.59
C ARG A 107 -6.55 3.57 -16.12
N TYR A 108 -7.10 2.55 -16.78
CA TYR A 108 -8.40 1.95 -16.47
C TYR A 108 -8.29 0.76 -15.49
N SER A 109 -7.08 0.42 -15.05
CA SER A 109 -6.85 -0.60 -14.01
C SER A 109 -7.58 -0.25 -12.71
N ASP A 110 -7.80 -1.26 -11.87
CA ASP A 110 -8.46 -1.05 -10.58
C ASP A 110 -7.60 -0.13 -9.69
N ILE A 111 -6.26 -0.23 -9.75
CA ILE A 111 -5.37 0.71 -9.04
C ILE A 111 -5.46 2.15 -9.60
N GLY A 112 -5.59 2.32 -10.91
CA GLY A 112 -5.81 3.63 -11.53
C GLY A 112 -7.12 4.28 -11.07
N GLN A 113 -8.17 3.48 -10.94
CA GLN A 113 -9.46 3.94 -10.39
C GLN A 113 -9.35 4.27 -8.88
N VAL A 114 -8.59 3.52 -8.09
CA VAL A 114 -8.29 3.84 -6.68
C VAL A 114 -7.55 5.16 -6.56
N ASP A 115 -6.56 5.41 -7.41
CA ASP A 115 -5.81 6.68 -7.43
C ASP A 115 -6.74 7.88 -7.69
N VAL A 116 -7.71 7.73 -8.59
CA VAL A 116 -8.72 8.77 -8.86
C VAL A 116 -9.67 8.94 -7.68
N ALA A 117 -10.23 7.85 -7.16
CA ALA A 117 -11.19 7.86 -6.06
C ALA A 117 -10.60 8.43 -4.76
N SER A 118 -9.32 8.20 -4.51
CA SER A 118 -8.58 8.73 -3.36
C SER A 118 -8.11 10.19 -3.54
N GLY A 119 -8.25 10.75 -4.74
CA GLY A 119 -7.76 12.08 -5.08
C GLY A 119 -6.24 12.15 -5.29
N TRP A 120 -5.57 11.00 -5.40
CA TRP A 120 -4.12 10.93 -5.67
C TRP A 120 -3.78 11.40 -7.09
N LYS A 121 -4.65 11.09 -8.05
CA LYS A 121 -4.56 11.54 -9.45
C LYS A 121 -5.90 12.13 -9.89
N PRO A 122 -5.93 13.13 -10.79
CA PRO A 122 -7.16 13.52 -11.45
C PRO A 122 -7.62 12.42 -12.42
N VAL A 123 -8.88 12.49 -12.86
CA VAL A 123 -9.35 11.69 -14.01
C VAL A 123 -8.43 11.95 -15.20
N PRO A 124 -7.92 10.90 -15.88
CA PRO A 124 -7.03 11.08 -17.03
C PRO A 124 -7.67 11.95 -18.12
N PRO A 125 -6.95 12.92 -18.70
CA PRO A 125 -7.44 13.66 -19.86
C PRO A 125 -7.71 12.69 -21.02
N ASP A 126 -8.72 13.00 -21.82
CA ASP A 126 -9.19 12.16 -22.94
C ASP A 126 -9.65 10.75 -22.53
N SER A 127 -10.08 10.57 -21.27
CA SER A 127 -10.81 9.36 -20.87
C SER A 127 -12.12 9.23 -21.65
N ASP A 128 -12.55 8.01 -21.93
CA ASP A 128 -13.85 7.75 -22.54
C ASP A 128 -14.96 8.45 -21.71
N PRO A 129 -15.72 9.40 -22.28
CA PRO A 129 -16.79 10.09 -21.57
C PRO A 129 -17.92 9.15 -21.10
N ALA A 130 -18.02 7.96 -21.71
CA ALA A 130 -18.98 6.93 -21.32
C ALA A 130 -18.50 6.06 -20.15
N PHE A 131 -17.22 6.16 -19.76
CA PHE A 131 -16.69 5.44 -18.61
C PHE A 131 -16.95 6.24 -17.33
N GLU A 132 -17.74 5.67 -16.42
CA GLU A 132 -17.94 6.25 -15.10
C GLU A 132 -16.73 5.99 -14.20
N TRP A 133 -16.14 7.04 -13.66
CA TRP A 133 -15.01 6.94 -12.73
C TRP A 133 -15.47 7.15 -11.29
N PRO A 134 -15.09 6.28 -10.34
CA PRO A 134 -14.68 4.88 -10.53
C PRO A 134 -15.88 3.99 -10.87
N SER A 135 -15.74 3.03 -11.79
CA SER A 135 -16.91 2.30 -12.32
C SER A 135 -17.42 1.28 -11.32
N HIS A 136 -16.60 0.33 -10.84
CA HIS A 136 -16.98 -0.59 -9.76
C HIS A 136 -15.73 -1.24 -9.11
N MET A 137 -15.16 -0.64 -8.06
CA MET A 137 -13.94 -1.18 -7.40
C MET A 137 -14.19 -2.39 -6.48
N LEU A 138 -15.42 -2.91 -6.46
CA LEU A 138 -15.89 -3.86 -5.45
C LEU A 138 -16.63 -5.07 -6.05
N SER A 139 -16.82 -5.16 -7.37
CA SER A 139 -17.50 -6.30 -8.03
C SER A 139 -16.53 -7.44 -8.38
#